data_AF-A0A9D1L765-F1
#
_entry.id   AF-A0A9D1L765-F1
#
_cell.length_a   1.000
_cell.length_b   1.000
_cell.length_c   1.000
_cell.angle_alpha   90.00
_cell.angle_beta   90.00
_cell.angle_gamma   90.00
#
_symmetry.space_group_name_H-M   'P 1'
#
loop_
_entity.id
_entity.type
_entity.pdbx_description
1 polymer ?
#
loop_
_entity_poly.entity_id
_entity_poly.type
_entity_poly.pdbx_seq_one_letter_code
_entity_poly.pdbx_strand_id
1 'polypeptide(L)'
;MIIAVIGPKDLARYCKEVIRNENPEVKVMDKAYSVYTETPEIVAELQKEVDGILFCGKTPFKITEKKVPQKVPWAFLDRETGTLFRAILEADIMLEKDIRRMSVDTYDREMIIMAYSDIGIKEEELDIYTAEQRMLDERYHDYLRKFH
;
A
#
# COMPACT_ATOMS: atom_id res chain seq x y z
N MET A 1 2.91 0.80 25.72
CA MET A 1 2.83 0.17 24.39
C MET A 1 3.49 1.10 23.38
N ILE A 2 4.45 0.58 22.62
CA ILE A 2 5.17 1.26 21.54
C ILE A 2 4.83 0.55 20.24
N ILE A 3 4.27 1.27 19.27
CA ILE A 3 3.98 0.75 17.93
C ILE A 3 4.94 1.42 16.94
N ALA A 4 5.59 0.63 16.09
CA ALA A 4 6.32 1.15 14.95
C ALA A 4 5.45 1.16 13.70
N VAL A 5 5.49 2.25 12.95
CA VAL A 5 4.92 2.37 11.61
C VAL A 5 6.04 2.33 10.58
N ILE A 6 5.97 1.41 9.62
CA ILE A 6 6.97 1.25 8.56
C ILE A 6 6.37 1.52 7.18
N GLY A 7 7.01 2.38 6.39
CA GLY A 7 6.48 2.82 5.10
C GLY A 7 7.43 3.76 4.36
N PRO A 8 7.05 4.26 3.17
CA PRO A 8 7.72 5.41 2.57
C PRO A 8 7.68 6.60 3.52
N LYS A 9 8.71 7.45 3.50
CA LYS A 9 8.93 8.52 4.49
C LYS A 9 7.68 9.34 4.80
N ASP A 10 7.00 9.86 3.79
CA ASP A 10 5.85 10.75 4.00
C ASP A 10 4.63 10.01 4.51
N LEU A 11 4.41 8.77 4.05
CA LEU A 11 3.28 7.95 4.48
C LEU A 11 3.46 7.43 5.91
N ALA A 12 4.65 6.95 6.27
CA ALA A 12 4.95 6.51 7.62
C ALA A 12 4.79 7.66 8.64
N ARG A 13 5.24 8.86 8.26
CA ARG A 13 5.05 10.07 9.05
C ARG A 13 3.57 10.43 9.19
N TYR A 14 2.81 10.41 8.09
CA TYR A 14 1.37 10.69 8.11
C TYR A 14 0.63 9.73 9.04
N CYS A 15 0.84 8.43 8.89
CA CYS A 15 0.22 7.41 9.75
C CYS A 15 0.57 7.60 11.23
N LYS A 16 1.83 7.95 11.54
CA LYS A 16 2.22 8.28 12.93
C LYS A 16 1.44 9.47 13.49
N GLU A 17 1.27 10.53 12.71
CA GLU A 17 0.53 11.72 13.15
C GLU A 17 -0.96 11.40 13.38
N VAL A 18 -1.57 10.60 12.50
CA VAL A 18 -2.96 10.13 12.67
C VAL A 18 -3.10 9.31 13.97
N ILE A 19 -2.27 8.29 14.17
CA ILE A 19 -2.35 7.45 15.38
C ILE A 19 -2.11 8.27 16.65
N ARG A 20 -1.16 9.22 16.61
CA ARG A 20 -0.89 10.08 17.78
C ARG A 20 -2.09 10.98 18.13
N ASN A 21 -2.82 11.46 17.12
CA ASN A 21 -3.98 12.33 17.34
C ASN A 21 -5.20 11.55 17.85
N GLU A 22 -5.44 10.36 17.31
CA GLU A 22 -6.58 9.50 17.68
C GLU A 22 -6.33 8.68 18.96
N ASN A 23 -5.07 8.34 19.24
CA ASN A 23 -4.66 7.53 20.40
C ASN A 23 -3.42 8.13 21.10
N PRO A 24 -3.56 9.26 21.83
CA PRO A 24 -2.44 9.97 22.46
C PRO A 24 -1.65 9.13 23.49
N GLU A 25 -2.26 8.10 24.06
CA GLU A 25 -1.65 7.17 25.02
C GLU A 25 -0.69 6.16 24.37
N VAL A 26 -0.80 5.95 23.05
CA VAL A 26 0.08 5.04 22.30
C VAL A 26 1.33 5.78 21.87
N LYS A 27 2.50 5.26 22.24
CA LYS A 27 3.77 5.78 21.74
C LYS A 27 3.99 5.23 20.33
N VAL A 28 4.11 6.12 19.36
CA VAL A 28 4.30 5.73 17.95
C VAL A 28 5.64 6.22 17.45
N MET A 29 6.40 5.31 16.84
CA MET A 29 7.60 5.64 16.08
C MET A 29 7.38 5.35 14.60
N ASP A 30 7.92 6.19 13.72
CA ASP A 30 7.92 5.97 12.28
C ASP A 30 9.31 5.52 11.82
N LYS A 31 9.35 4.58 10.88
CA LYS A 31 10.57 4.12 10.24
C LYS A 31 10.37 4.11 8.73
N ALA A 32 11.18 4.90 8.04
CA ALA A 32 11.12 5.00 6.60
C ALA A 32 11.99 3.92 5.93
N TYR A 33 11.49 3.35 4.83
CA TYR A 33 12.33 2.68 3.83
C TYR A 33 12.38 3.52 2.55
N SER A 34 13.46 3.36 1.77
CA SER A 34 13.55 3.93 0.42
C SER A 34 12.98 2.97 -0.61
N VAL A 35 13.29 1.68 -0.46
CA VAL A 35 12.75 0.60 -1.28
C VAL A 35 12.16 -0.47 -0.37
N TYR A 36 10.99 -1.00 -0.74
CA TYR A 36 10.26 -1.97 0.09
C TYR A 36 11.07 -3.25 0.39
N THR A 37 12.10 -3.55 -0.40
CA THR A 37 13.00 -4.70 -0.21
C THR A 37 13.91 -4.57 1.00
N GLU A 38 14.10 -3.36 1.54
CA GLU A 38 14.89 -3.06 2.76
C GLU A 38 14.12 -3.43 4.04
N THR A 39 12.79 -3.54 3.94
CA THR A 39 11.89 -3.78 5.08
C THR A 39 12.28 -4.96 5.98
N PRO A 40 12.72 -6.12 5.47
CA PRO A 40 13.13 -7.26 6.30
C PRO A 40 14.27 -6.91 7.27
N GLU A 41 15.30 -6.23 6.78
CA GLU A 41 16.46 -5.83 7.60
C GLU A 41 16.06 -4.82 8.66
N ILE A 42 15.22 -3.85 8.28
CA ILE A 42 14.67 -2.86 9.20
C ILE A 42 13.87 -3.54 10.32
N VAL A 43 12.99 -4.48 9.97
CA VAL A 43 12.09 -5.16 10.93
C VAL A 43 12.86 -6.13 11.83
N ALA A 44 13.93 -6.75 11.35
CA ALA A 44 14.76 -7.66 12.14
C ALA A 44 15.33 -6.97 13.41
N GLU A 45 15.74 -5.70 13.29
CA GLU A 45 16.21 -4.89 14.41
C GLU A 45 15.06 -4.24 15.17
N LEU A 46 14.11 -3.62 14.45
CA LEU A 46 13.04 -2.81 15.04
C LEU A 46 12.15 -3.60 15.99
N GLN A 47 11.84 -4.87 15.68
CA GLN A 47 10.97 -5.70 16.53
C GLN A 47 11.57 -6.05 17.90
N LYS A 48 12.84 -5.72 18.15
CA LYS A 48 13.49 -5.88 19.45
C LYS A 48 13.16 -4.71 20.41
N GLU A 49 12.67 -3.60 19.88
CA GLU A 49 12.50 -2.33 20.60
C GLU A 49 11.03 -1.88 20.75
N VAL A 50 10.09 -2.59 20.12
CA VAL A 50 8.67 -2.20 20.05
C VAL A 50 7.74 -3.35 20.40
N ASP A 51 6.50 -3.01 20.76
CA ASP A 51 5.46 -3.98 21.12
C ASP A 51 4.64 -4.45 19.90
N GLY A 52 4.74 -3.74 18.76
CA GLY A 52 4.05 -4.10 17.52
C GLY A 52 4.52 -3.28 16.32
N ILE A 53 4.24 -3.78 15.11
CA ILE A 53 4.64 -3.15 13.84
C ILE A 53 3.45 -3.05 12.89
N LEU A 54 3.20 -1.85 12.39
CA LEU A 54 2.21 -1.54 11.36
C LEU A 54 2.90 -1.17 10.04
N PHE A 55 2.68 -1.97 9.01
CA PHE A 55 3.21 -1.74 7.67
C PHE A 55 2.23 -0.87 6.88
N CYS A 56 2.73 0.16 6.20
CA CYS A 56 1.91 1.03 5.34
C CYS A 56 1.47 0.36 4.02
N GLY A 57 1.70 -0.94 3.85
CA GLY A 57 1.26 -1.69 2.69
C GLY A 57 1.56 -3.18 2.77
N LYS A 58 0.86 -3.95 1.93
CA LYS A 58 0.92 -5.42 1.87
C LYS A 58 2.26 -5.96 1.37
N THR A 59 2.86 -5.33 0.36
CA THR A 59 4.15 -5.76 -0.24
C THR A 59 5.29 -5.83 0.78
N PRO A 60 5.64 -4.75 1.52
CA PRO A 60 6.71 -4.81 2.52
C PRO A 60 6.39 -5.80 3.65
N PHE A 61 5.11 -5.94 4.04
CA PHE A 61 4.68 -6.94 5.01
C PHE A 61 4.99 -8.37 4.52
N LYS A 62 4.55 -8.72 3.30
CA LYS A 62 4.68 -10.09 2.76
C LYS A 62 6.12 -10.52 2.50
N ILE A 63 6.99 -9.59 2.11
CA ILE A 63 8.41 -9.90 1.92
C ILE A 63 9.09 -10.13 3.27
N THR A 64 8.76 -9.33 4.28
CA THR A 64 9.29 -9.49 5.63
C THR A 64 8.80 -10.77 6.30
N GLU A 65 7.51 -11.09 6.19
CA GLU A 65 6.89 -12.35 6.69
C GLU A 65 7.64 -13.60 6.21
N LYS A 66 8.16 -13.59 4.98
CA LYS A 66 8.93 -14.72 4.43
C LYS A 66 10.37 -14.81 4.91
N LYS A 67 10.98 -13.70 5.33
CA LYS A 67 12.42 -13.61 5.59
C LYS A 67 12.76 -13.48 7.08
N VAL A 68 11.83 -13.01 7.90
CA VAL A 68 12.08 -12.64 9.29
C VAL A 68 11.09 -13.37 10.19
N PRO A 69 11.56 -14.15 11.18
CA PRO A 69 10.70 -14.74 12.19
C PRO A 69 10.01 -13.65 13.01
N GLN A 70 8.69 -13.73 13.11
CA GLN A 70 7.88 -12.76 13.83
C GLN A 70 8.03 -12.93 15.36
N LYS A 71 8.46 -11.87 16.05
CA LYS A 71 8.57 -11.84 17.53
C LYS A 71 7.51 -10.98 18.22
N VAL A 72 6.85 -10.10 17.47
CA VAL A 72 5.78 -9.20 17.96
C VAL A 72 4.63 -9.17 16.96
N PRO A 73 3.42 -8.75 17.33
CA PRO A 73 2.30 -8.60 16.40
C PRO A 73 2.64 -7.66 15.24
N TRP A 74 2.37 -8.12 14.02
CA TRP A 74 2.51 -7.36 12.78
C TRP A 74 1.15 -7.21 12.11
N ALA A 75 0.87 -6.03 11.59
CA ALA A 75 -0.32 -5.75 10.78
C ALA A 75 0.07 -4.88 9.58
N PHE A 76 -0.76 -4.83 8.55
CA PHE A 76 -0.58 -3.89 7.45
C PHE A 76 -1.87 -3.12 7.20
N LEU A 77 -1.75 -1.89 6.71
CA LEU A 77 -2.88 -1.11 6.24
C LEU A 77 -3.41 -1.77 4.96
N ASP A 78 -4.64 -2.25 5.02
CA ASP A 78 -5.32 -2.77 3.84
C ASP A 78 -5.75 -1.62 2.92
N ARG A 79 -5.94 -1.93 1.64
CA ARG A 79 -6.41 -0.95 0.66
C ARG A 79 -7.92 -1.07 0.54
N GLU A 80 -8.63 0.01 0.84
CA GLU A 80 -10.09 0.05 0.70
C GLU A 80 -10.52 0.57 -0.68
N THR A 81 -11.61 0.02 -1.23
CA THR A 81 -12.22 0.43 -2.51
C THR A 81 -12.53 1.92 -2.57
N GLY A 82 -12.83 2.56 -1.42
CA GLY A 82 -13.03 4.00 -1.33
C GLY A 82 -11.80 4.82 -1.77
N THR A 83 -10.59 4.29 -1.57
CA THR A 83 -9.35 4.93 -2.04
C THR A 83 -9.25 4.89 -3.56
N LEU A 84 -9.68 3.78 -4.19
CA LEU A 84 -9.74 3.67 -5.65
C LEU A 84 -10.74 4.67 -6.23
N PHE A 85 -11.95 4.73 -5.69
CA PHE A 85 -12.97 5.70 -6.13
C PHE A 85 -12.48 7.15 -6.01
N ARG A 86 -11.87 7.49 -4.88
CA ARG A 86 -11.29 8.81 -4.68
C ARG A 86 -10.22 9.12 -5.74
N ALA A 87 -9.30 8.20 -6.00
CA ALA A 87 -8.25 8.40 -6.99
C ALA A 87 -8.81 8.56 -8.41
N ILE A 88 -9.83 7.78 -8.78
CA ILE A 88 -10.55 7.92 -10.06
C ILE A 88 -11.21 9.30 -10.15
N LEU A 89 -11.94 9.73 -9.11
CA LEU A 89 -12.59 11.05 -9.09
C LEU A 89 -11.60 12.20 -9.14
N GLU A 90 -10.48 12.11 -8.42
CA GLU A 90 -9.40 13.10 -8.49
C GLU A 90 -8.81 13.16 -9.92
N ALA A 91 -8.62 12.02 -10.58
CA ALA A 91 -8.13 11.98 -11.96
C ALA A 91 -9.11 12.61 -12.97
N ASP A 92 -10.40 12.38 -12.82
CA ASP A 92 -11.44 12.98 -13.67
C ASP A 92 -11.55 14.50 -13.42
N ILE A 93 -11.81 14.88 -12.17
CA ILE A 93 -12.20 16.26 -11.81
C ILE A 93 -11.00 17.19 -11.75
N MET A 94 -9.89 16.76 -11.15
CA MET A 94 -8.76 17.65 -10.89
C MET A 94 -7.71 17.62 -11.99
N LEU A 95 -7.58 16.47 -12.68
CA LEU A 95 -6.56 16.28 -13.73
C LEU A 95 -7.15 16.23 -15.14
N GLU A 96 -8.49 16.26 -15.27
CA GLU A 96 -9.22 16.22 -16.55
C GLU A 96 -8.76 15.02 -17.42
N LYS A 97 -8.55 13.87 -16.79
CA LYS A 97 -8.14 12.63 -17.47
C LYS A 97 -9.33 11.72 -17.71
N ASP A 98 -9.32 11.06 -18.86
CA ASP A 98 -10.31 10.03 -19.18
C ASP A 98 -10.11 8.80 -18.29
N ILE A 99 -10.95 8.69 -17.26
CA ILE A 99 -10.89 7.61 -16.28
C ILE A 99 -11.19 6.23 -16.88
N ARG A 100 -11.81 6.16 -18.06
CA ARG A 100 -12.05 4.88 -18.75
C ARG A 100 -10.78 4.26 -19.30
N ARG A 101 -9.65 4.99 -19.30
CA ARG A 101 -8.38 4.57 -19.90
C ARG A 101 -7.26 4.67 -18.88
N MET A 102 -6.88 3.54 -18.28
CA MET A 102 -5.83 3.53 -17.26
C MET A 102 -5.05 2.22 -17.22
N SER A 103 -3.79 2.34 -16.83
CA SER A 103 -2.96 1.21 -16.40
C SER A 103 -2.90 1.21 -14.88
N VAL A 104 -3.17 0.06 -14.27
CA VAL A 104 -3.25 -0.11 -12.81
C VAL A 104 -2.36 -1.27 -12.39
N ASP A 105 -1.42 -1.02 -11.49
CA ASP A 105 -0.49 -2.02 -10.95
C ASP A 105 -0.81 -2.46 -9.52
N THR A 106 -1.87 -1.89 -8.95
CA THR A 106 -2.10 -1.90 -7.51
C THR A 106 -3.35 -2.68 -7.11
N TYR A 107 -4.37 -2.71 -7.97
CA TYR A 107 -5.66 -3.35 -7.74
C TYR A 107 -5.90 -4.46 -8.74
N ASP A 108 -6.61 -5.51 -8.30
CA ASP A 108 -7.01 -6.60 -9.18
C ASP A 108 -8.11 -6.12 -10.14
N ARG A 109 -8.14 -6.70 -11.35
CA ARG A 109 -9.08 -6.28 -12.41
C ARG A 109 -10.52 -6.35 -11.93
N GLU A 110 -10.90 -7.42 -11.25
CA GLU A 110 -12.26 -7.64 -10.75
C GLU A 110 -12.71 -6.50 -9.83
N MET A 111 -11.82 -6.00 -8.95
CA MET A 111 -12.13 -4.88 -8.07
C MET A 111 -12.38 -3.59 -8.84
N ILE A 112 -11.59 -3.34 -9.89
CA ILE A 112 -11.76 -2.17 -10.75
C ILE A 112 -13.08 -2.25 -11.51
N ILE A 113 -13.38 -3.40 -12.12
CA ILE A 113 -14.62 -3.61 -12.87
C ILE A 113 -15.84 -3.45 -11.96
N MET A 114 -15.82 -4.02 -10.75
CA MET A 114 -16.90 -3.82 -9.78
C MET A 114 -17.08 -2.33 -9.44
N ALA A 115 -15.99 -1.61 -9.19
CA ALA A 115 -16.05 -0.18 -8.88
C ALA A 115 -16.71 0.64 -10.01
N TYR A 116 -16.36 0.38 -11.27
CA TYR A 116 -17.01 1.04 -12.41
C TYR A 116 -18.47 0.62 -12.59
N SER A 117 -18.77 -0.66 -12.35
CA SER A 117 -20.14 -1.17 -12.46
C SER A 117 -21.08 -0.52 -11.44
N ASP A 118 -20.60 -0.21 -10.23
CA ASP A 118 -21.40 0.44 -9.18
C ASP A 118 -21.89 1.84 -9.59
N ILE A 119 -21.19 2.51 -10.50
CA ILE A 119 -21.56 3.83 -11.04
C ILE A 119 -22.18 3.74 -12.45
N GLY A 120 -22.49 2.54 -12.92
CA GLY A 120 -23.20 2.30 -14.18
C GLY A 120 -22.34 2.31 -15.45
N ILE A 121 -21.01 2.22 -15.31
CA ILE A 121 -20.08 2.11 -16.45
C ILE A 121 -19.78 0.64 -16.68
N LYS A 122 -19.98 0.15 -17.91
CA LYS A 122 -19.78 -1.26 -18.26
C LYS A 122 -18.34 -1.55 -18.63
N GLU A 123 -17.90 -2.79 -18.44
CA GLU A 123 -16.54 -3.22 -18.77
C GLU A 123 -16.19 -2.99 -20.26
N GLU A 124 -17.16 -3.14 -21.16
CA GLU A 124 -16.96 -2.90 -22.59
C GLU A 124 -16.62 -1.43 -22.93
N GLU A 125 -16.91 -0.51 -22.02
CA GLU A 125 -16.58 0.91 -22.15
C GLU A 125 -15.19 1.26 -21.60
N LEU A 126 -14.47 0.27 -21.07
CA LEU A 126 -13.22 0.46 -20.35
C LEU A 126 -12.01 -0.10 -21.12
N ASP A 127 -10.94 0.71 -21.17
CA ASP A 127 -9.62 0.37 -21.69
C ASP A 127 -8.63 0.30 -20.51
N ILE A 128 -8.78 -0.77 -19.70
CA ILE A 128 -8.01 -0.97 -18.46
C ILE A 128 -6.98 -2.06 -18.64
N TYR A 129 -5.73 -1.72 -18.36
CA TYR A 129 -4.63 -2.66 -18.26
C TYR A 129 -4.30 -2.88 -16.78
N THR A 130 -4.19 -4.13 -16.34
CA THR A 130 -3.79 -4.47 -14.96
C THR A 130 -2.47 -5.22 -14.96
N ALA A 131 -1.51 -4.78 -14.14
CA ALA A 131 -0.27 -5.51 -13.94
C ALA A 131 -0.51 -6.73 -13.04
N GLU A 132 0.20 -7.83 -13.31
CA GLU A 132 0.18 -8.99 -12.45
C GLU A 132 0.91 -8.70 -11.13
N GLN A 133 0.29 -9.08 -10.01
CA GLN A 133 0.85 -8.90 -8.67
C GLN A 133 2.00 -9.89 -8.40
N ARG A 134 3.20 -9.55 -8.85
CA ARG A 134 4.42 -10.35 -8.68
C ARG A 134 5.31 -9.83 -7.55
N MET A 135 4.70 -9.49 -6.41
CA MET A 135 5.34 -8.80 -5.26
C MET A 135 6.63 -9.43 -4.74
N LEU A 136 6.85 -10.72 -5.01
CA LEU A 136 8.00 -11.49 -4.53
C LEU A 136 9.09 -11.68 -5.59
N ASP A 137 8.84 -11.27 -6.84
CA ASP A 137 9.83 -11.30 -7.91
C ASP A 137 10.88 -10.20 -7.65
N GLU A 138 12.15 -10.57 -7.68
CA GLU A 138 13.27 -9.63 -7.50
C GLU A 138 13.28 -8.51 -8.55
N ARG A 139 12.76 -8.81 -9.75
CA ARG A 139 12.64 -7.85 -10.86
C ARG A 139 11.24 -7.25 -10.98
N TYR A 140 10.41 -7.36 -9.94
CA TYR A 140 9.04 -6.86 -9.97
C TYR A 140 8.98 -5.37 -10.31
N HIS A 141 9.88 -4.57 -9.72
CA HIS A 141 9.98 -3.16 -10.02
C HIS A 141 10.30 -2.87 -11.50
N ASP A 142 11.21 -3.64 -12.12
CA ASP A 142 11.55 -3.47 -13.54
C ASP A 142 10.40 -3.89 -14.46
N TYR A 143 9.63 -4.91 -14.04
CA TYR A 143 8.40 -5.31 -14.72
C TYR A 143 7.36 -4.19 -14.70
N LEU A 144 7.10 -3.58 -13.54
CA LEU A 144 6.13 -2.49 -13.41
C LEU A 144 6.50 -1.27 -14.27
N ARG A 145 7.79 -0.92 -14.34
CA ARG A 145 8.26 0.19 -15.19
C ARG A 145 8.10 -0.04 -16.68
N LYS A 146 8.05 -1.29 -17.13
CA LYS A 146 7.80 -1.63 -18.54
C LYS A 146 6.31 -1.73 -18.87
N PHE A 147 5.50 -1.94 -17.85
CA PHE A 147 4.05 -2.09 -17.98
C PHE A 147 3.34 -0.75 -18.18
N HIS A 148 3.74 0.28 -17.44
CA HIS A 148 3.26 1.65 -17.60
C HIS A 148 3.94 2.39 -18.75
#